data_AF-A0A7C3D385-F1
#
_entry.id   AF-A0A7C3D385-F1
#
_cell.length_a   1.000
_cell.length_b   1.000
_cell.length_c   1.000
_cell.angle_alpha   90.00
_cell.angle_beta   90.00
_cell.angle_gamma   90.00
#
_symmetry.space_group_name_H-M   'P 1'
#
loop_
_entity.id
_entity.type
_entity.pdbx_description
1 polymer ?
#
loop_
_entity_poly.entity_id
_entity_poly.type
_entity_poly.pdbx_seq_one_letter_code
_entity_poly.pdbx_strand_id
1 'polypeptide(L)' 'WGFGFGWIFMIAIWVLIGYLVFAMLRFFVSPKDEDRRSSGDKALEILDQRYARGEISHDEYLRMKRDITHGDGR' A
#
# COMPACT_ATOMS: atom_id res chain seq x y z
N TRP A 1 32.02 -16.06 34.54
CA TRP A 1 31.26 -16.40 33.32
C TRP A 1 29.79 -16.14 33.62
N GLY A 2 29.21 -15.03 33.17
CA GLY A 2 27.84 -14.64 33.60
C GLY A 2 27.34 -13.29 33.08
N PHE A 3 28.21 -12.43 32.55
CA PHE A 3 27.81 -11.16 31.94
C PHE A 3 27.30 -11.27 30.51
N GLY A 4 27.25 -12.48 29.94
CA GLY A 4 26.85 -12.73 28.55
C GLY A 4 25.35 -12.89 28.31
N PHE A 5 24.58 -13.34 29.30
CA PHE A 5 23.17 -13.68 29.06
C PHE A 5 22.22 -12.47 29.14
N GLY A 6 22.56 -11.47 29.97
CA GLY A 6 21.71 -10.28 30.15
C GLY A 6 21.63 -9.39 28.90
N TRP A 7 22.74 -9.19 28.20
CA TRP A 7 22.77 -8.32 27.00
C TRP A 7 22.05 -8.97 25.81
N ILE A 8 22.15 -10.29 25.67
CA ILE A 8 21.42 -11.07 24.66
C ILE A 8 19.92 -10.98 24.90
N PHE A 9 19.48 -11.13 26.15
CA PHE A 9 18.06 -11.00 26.50
C PHE A 9 17.54 -9.57 26.22
N MET A 10 18.35 -8.55 26.52
CA MET A 10 18.04 -7.16 26.18
C MET A 10 17.82 -6.97 24.67
N ILE A 11 18.74 -7.45 23.84
CA ILE A 11 18.62 -7.36 22.38
C ILE A 11 17.40 -8.14 21.88
N ALA A 12 17.15 -9.33 22.42
CA ALA A 12 15.99 -10.14 22.03
C ALA A 12 14.66 -9.40 22.26
N ILE A 13 14.52 -8.69 23.40
CA ILE A 13 13.34 -7.86 23.69
C ILE A 13 13.21 -6.70 22.68
N TRP A 14 14.30 -5.99 22.38
CA TRP A 14 14.29 -4.91 21.38
C TRP A 14 13.91 -5.40 19.98
N VAL A 15 14.44 -6.56 19.57
CA VAL A 15 14.10 -7.19 18.29
C VAL A 15 12.64 -7.62 18.27
N LEU A 16 12.10 -8.16 19.37
CA LEU A 16 10.69 -8.55 19.46
C LEU A 16 9.75 -7.34 19.31
N ILE A 17 10.08 -6.22 19.96
CA ILE A 17 9.33 -4.96 19.84
C ILE A 17 9.39 -4.45 18.40
N GLY A 18 10.60 -4.40 17.81
CA GLY A 18 10.78 -3.98 16.43
C GLY A 18 10.05 -4.90 15.44
N TYR A 19 10.08 -6.21 15.68
CA TYR A 19 9.37 -7.21 14.89
C TYR A 19 7.86 -7.02 14.94
N LEU A 20 7.28 -6.71 16.11
CA LEU A 20 5.84 -6.46 16.23
C LEU A 20 5.39 -5.25 15.39
N VAL A 21 6.16 -4.16 15.45
CA VAL A 21 5.92 -2.95 14.64
C VAL A 21 6.12 -3.26 13.15
N PHE A 22 7.21 -3.95 12.81
CA PHE A 22 7.50 -4.33 11.44
C PHE A 22 6.45 -5.30 10.87
N ALA A 23 5.93 -6.22 11.68
CA ALA A 23 4.87 -7.14 11.28
C ALA A 23 3.56 -6.41 10.97
N MET A 24 3.19 -5.40 11.76
CA MET A 24 2.05 -4.52 11.44
C MET A 24 2.26 -3.80 10.10
N LEU A 25 3.45 -3.23 9.90
CA LEU A 25 3.80 -2.56 8.64
C LEU A 25 3.83 -3.54 7.47
N ARG A 26 4.32 -4.76 7.65
CA ARG A 26 4.39 -5.83 6.64
C ARG A 26 3.03 -6.44 6.31
N PHE A 27 2.05 -6.31 7.19
CA PHE A 27 0.66 -6.70 6.93
C PHE A 27 -0.07 -5.64 6.12
N PHE A 28 0.18 -4.35 6.40
CA PHE A 28 -0.31 -3.23 5.59
C PHE A 28 0.40 -3.14 4.22
N VAL A 29 1.71 -3.31 4.22
CA VAL A 29 2.53 -3.61 3.04
C VAL A 29 2.47 -5.12 2.80
N SER A 30 1.24 -5.64 2.70
CA SER A 30 1.09 -6.87 1.92
C SER A 30 1.68 -6.56 0.56
N PRO A 31 2.68 -7.31 0.05
CA PRO A 31 2.82 -7.46 -1.38
C PRO A 31 1.52 -8.13 -1.80
N LYS A 32 0.50 -7.31 -2.04
CA LYS A 32 -0.73 -7.72 -2.67
C LYS A 32 -0.25 -8.41 -3.93
N ASP A 33 -0.63 -9.67 -4.07
CA ASP A 33 -0.73 -10.34 -5.35
C ASP A 33 -0.97 -9.30 -6.44
N GLU A 34 0.07 -9.10 -7.24
CA GLU A 34 0.32 -7.90 -8.03
C GLU A 34 -0.57 -7.81 -9.28
N ASP A 35 -1.60 -8.66 -9.38
CA ASP A 35 -2.26 -8.93 -10.66
C ASP A 35 -3.73 -8.49 -10.76
N ARG A 36 -4.41 -8.06 -9.67
CA ARG A 36 -5.85 -7.71 -9.80
C ARG A 36 -6.34 -6.41 -9.16
N ARG A 37 -5.74 -5.94 -8.06
CA ARG A 37 -6.13 -4.65 -7.46
C ARG A 37 -5.31 -3.45 -7.95
N SER A 38 -4.19 -3.69 -8.61
CA SER A 38 -3.34 -2.59 -9.09
C SER A 38 -3.88 -1.89 -10.34
N SER A 39 -4.70 -2.53 -11.18
CA SER A 39 -5.18 -1.90 -12.43
C SER A 39 -6.19 -0.78 -12.17
N GLY A 40 -7.11 -0.95 -11.21
CA GLY A 40 -8.09 0.08 -10.85
C GLY A 40 -7.42 1.31 -10.24
N ASP A 41 -6.54 1.10 -9.26
CA ASP A 41 -5.83 2.19 -8.57
C ASP A 41 -4.81 2.88 -9.51
N LYS A 42 -4.06 2.13 -10.35
CA LYS A 42 -3.16 2.75 -11.35
C LYS A 42 -3.93 3.50 -12.43
N ALA A 43 -5.07 2.99 -12.89
CA ALA A 43 -5.88 3.68 -13.90
C ALA A 43 -6.44 5.00 -13.34
N LEU A 44 -6.89 5.01 -12.08
CA LEU A 44 -7.34 6.22 -11.39
C LEU A 44 -6.17 7.20 -11.15
N GLU A 45 -5.01 6.72 -10.74
CA GLU A 45 -3.81 7.55 -10.51
C GLU A 45 -3.32 8.21 -11.81
N ILE A 46 -3.34 7.48 -12.93
CA ILE A 46 -3.03 8.03 -14.27
C ILE A 46 -4.06 9.09 -14.67
N LEU A 47 -5.34 8.86 -14.35
CA LEU A 47 -6.42 9.81 -14.64
C LEU A 47 -6.24 11.13 -13.86
N ASP A 48 -5.98 11.02 -12.55
CA ASP A 48 -5.76 12.17 -11.67
C ASP A 48 -4.52 12.97 -12.11
N GLN A 49 -3.45 12.28 -12.51
CA GLN A 49 -2.23 12.94 -12.99
C GLN A 49 -2.48 13.77 -14.27
N ARG A 50 -3.32 13.28 -15.19
CA ARG A 50 -3.67 14.00 -16.44
C ARG A 50 -4.67 15.13 -16.22
N TYR A 51 -5.61 14.95 -15.29
CA TYR A 51 -6.49 16.02 -14.84
C TYR A 51 -5.71 17.16 -14.19
N ALA A 52 -4.74 16.85 -13.31
CA ALA A 52 -3.87 17.84 -12.68
C ALA A 52 -2.98 18.57 -13.70
N ARG A 53 -2.62 17.90 -14.80
CA ARG A 53 -1.91 18.50 -15.93
C ARG A 53 -2.80 19.37 -16.82
N GLY A 54 -4.12 19.32 -16.62
CA GLY A 54 -5.10 20.05 -17.44
C GLY A 54 -5.31 19.45 -18.84
N GLU A 55 -4.81 18.23 -19.08
CA GLU A 55 -4.97 17.54 -20.38
C GLU A 55 -6.37 16.93 -20.55
N ILE A 56 -7.10 16.74 -19.45
CA ILE A 56 -8.44 16.15 -19.43
C ILE A 56 -9.40 17.11 -18.70
N SER A 57 -10.60 17.27 -19.26
CA SER A 57 -11.66 18.09 -18.65
C SER A 57 -12.35 17.36 -17.49
N HIS A 58 -12.92 18.13 -16.55
CA HIS A 58 -13.61 17.58 -15.37
C HIS A 58 -14.77 16.62 -15.74
N ASP A 59 -15.50 16.89 -16.82
CA ASP A 59 -16.58 16.02 -17.32
C ASP A 59 -16.06 14.66 -17.81
N GLU A 60 -14.91 14.65 -18.46
CA GLU A 60 -14.28 13.43 -19.00
C GLU A 60 -13.70 12.58 -17.86
N TYR A 61 -13.11 13.23 -16.84
CA TYR A 61 -12.68 12.59 -15.59
C TYR A 61 -13.85 11.87 -14.89
N LEU A 62 -15.00 12.54 -14.74
CA LEU A 62 -16.17 11.97 -14.06
C LEU A 62 -16.82 10.80 -14.82
N ARG A 63 -16.72 10.76 -16.15
CA ARG A 63 -17.20 9.62 -16.96
C ARG A 63 -16.31 8.40 -16.74
N MET A 64 -14.99 8.56 -16.91
CA MET A 64 -14.03 7.46 -16.77
C MET A 64 -13.98 6.93 -15.33
N LYS A 65 -14.05 7.80 -14.32
CA LYS A 65 -14.13 7.37 -12.92
C LYS A 65 -15.38 6.54 -12.63
N ARG A 66 -16.53 6.92 -13.19
CA ARG A 66 -17.77 6.14 -13.04
C ARG A 66 -17.66 4.79 -13.73
N ASP A 67 -17.11 4.72 -14.94
CA ASP A 67 -16.93 3.45 -15.64
C ASP A 67 -15.98 2.51 -14.88
N ILE A 68 -14.89 3.03 -14.31
CA ILE A 68 -13.93 2.24 -13.51
C ILE A 68 -14.55 1.77 -12.20
N THR A 69 -15.37 2.60 -11.54
CA THR A 69 -16.02 2.26 -10.26
C THR A 69 -17.26 1.38 -10.40
N HIS A 70 -17.92 1.39 -11.56
CA HIS A 70 -19.14 0.60 -11.82
C HIS A 70 -18.88 -0.67 -12.67
N GLY A 71 -17.66 -0.85 -13.20
CA GLY A 71 -17.27 -1.98 -14.05
C GLY A 71 -16.92 -3.28 -13.32
N ASP A 72 -16.99 -3.32 -11.99
CA ASP A 72 -16.68 -4.51 -11.16
C ASP A 72 -17.93 -5.38 -10.94
N GLY A 73 -18.47 -5.93 -12.03
CA GLY A 73 -19.71 -6.71 -11.98
C GLY A 73 -19.93 -7.69 -13.14
N ARG A 74 -18.90 -8.03 -13.92
CA ARG A 74 -18.96 -9.15 -14.88
C ARG A 74 -17.63 -9.89 -14.97
#